data_AF-A0A957VL50-F1
#
_entry.id   AF-A0A957VL50-F1
#
_cell.length_a   1.000
_cell.length_b   1.000
_cell.length_c   1.000
_cell.angle_alpha   90.00
_cell.angle_beta   90.00
_cell.angle_gamma   90.00
#
_symmetry.space_group_name_H-M   'P 1'
#
loop_
_entity.id
_entity.type
_entity.pdbx_description
1 polymer ?
#
loop_
_entity_poly.entity_id
_entity_poly.type
_entity_poly.pdbx_seq_one_letter_code
_entity_poly.pdbx_strand_id
1 'polypeptide(L)'
;VAELWLRDWIESWGLDVRILNQTMALGALNVTGPLAAHLLARAGFTVPLRYMEHTDATVAGVPCRVFRLSFTGELSYELHHPAADAVTLWRRLMELGADLGVKPHGIDALLKLRLEKGHIIVGQDTDYDSTPRRIRHEWAVKLDKDDFVGRQAVVRTNKIPLDRQLVGLEMEGPAPREGALIYHGGAFAGYVTSSTWSPVLGKAVMLGWLELCDGALPATVTIDGRPARRVDPPFYDPESSRARAKVDVRDVAPAARAPGPAAVDRGVNGSGLARLDVVRLVATPAALDAASWPDDAMPLRTAPDEVLLVGQGAPLDAPDVLAARVPDPHVIAIADTSFAGVWLPADVAATVLSRVCEWALPAHRPAFAQGAMAELPVKLWLEEERTLIVVPAPFATDLVERVL
;
A
#
# COMPACT_ATOMS: atom_id res chain seq x y z
N VAL A 1 10.66 6.96 -0.72
CA VAL A 1 11.42 7.20 0.53
C VAL A 1 11.80 5.89 1.22
N ALA A 2 10.85 5.02 1.59
CA ALA A 2 11.17 3.74 2.25
C ALA A 2 12.07 2.80 1.42
N GLU A 3 11.78 2.65 0.12
CA GLU A 3 12.60 1.82 -0.78
C GLU A 3 14.06 2.32 -0.85
N LEU A 4 14.27 3.62 -1.04
CA LEU A 4 15.61 4.22 -1.11
C LEU A 4 16.40 3.94 0.18
N TRP A 5 15.76 4.12 1.35
CA TRP A 5 16.40 3.82 2.63
C TRP A 5 16.83 2.35 2.75
N LEU A 6 16.03 1.40 2.25
CA LEU A 6 16.41 -0.01 2.21
C LEU A 6 17.57 -0.27 1.25
N ARG A 7 17.55 0.36 0.06
CA ARG A 7 18.63 0.25 -0.93
C ARG A 7 19.96 0.79 -0.39
N ASP A 8 19.93 1.93 0.29
CA ASP A 8 21.12 2.51 0.93
C ASP A 8 21.77 1.55 1.92
N TRP A 9 20.98 0.86 2.75
CA TRP A 9 21.50 -0.14 3.69
C TRP A 9 22.02 -1.40 3.00
N ILE A 10 21.35 -1.87 1.95
CA ILE A 10 21.82 -3.01 1.14
C ILE A 10 23.18 -2.69 0.54
N GLU A 11 23.35 -1.51 -0.06
CA GLU A 11 24.61 -1.08 -0.63
C GLU A 11 25.69 -0.90 0.46
N SER A 12 25.36 -0.16 1.54
CA SER A 12 26.29 0.14 2.63
C SER A 12 26.83 -1.11 3.33
N TRP A 13 26.04 -2.16 3.41
CA TRP A 13 26.41 -3.43 4.03
C TRP A 13 26.82 -4.51 3.03
N GLY A 14 26.82 -4.21 1.72
CA GLY A 14 27.15 -5.17 0.67
C GLY A 14 26.26 -6.41 0.68
N LEU A 15 24.97 -6.24 0.98
CA LEU A 15 24.03 -7.37 1.07
C LEU A 15 23.64 -7.86 -0.32
N ASP A 16 23.56 -9.18 -0.48
CA ASP A 16 23.07 -9.81 -1.70
C ASP A 16 21.55 -9.97 -1.64
N VAL A 17 20.82 -8.90 -1.92
CA VAL A 17 19.35 -8.83 -1.85
C VAL A 17 18.81 -8.15 -3.11
N ARG A 18 17.63 -8.56 -3.56
CA ARG A 18 16.86 -7.88 -4.62
C ARG A 18 15.58 -7.28 -4.01
N ILE A 19 15.21 -6.09 -4.47
CA ILE A 19 14.00 -5.40 -4.03
C ILE A 19 13.12 -5.11 -5.24
N LEU A 20 11.86 -5.53 -5.16
CA LEU A 20 10.84 -5.18 -6.13
C LEU A 20 9.76 -4.31 -5.47
N ASN A 21 9.56 -3.10 -6.00
CA ASN A 21 8.49 -2.23 -5.60
C ASN A 21 7.19 -2.57 -6.35
N GLN A 22 6.20 -3.09 -5.63
CA GLN A 22 4.90 -3.47 -6.18
C GLN A 22 3.78 -2.45 -5.91
N THR A 23 4.10 -1.24 -5.45
CA THR A 23 3.11 -0.25 -5.02
C THR A 23 2.10 0.10 -6.13
N MET A 24 2.55 0.16 -7.39
CA MET A 24 1.66 0.41 -8.54
C MET A 24 1.08 -0.87 -9.15
N ALA A 25 1.65 -2.03 -8.83
CA ALA A 25 1.20 -3.31 -9.36
C ALA A 25 0.02 -3.89 -8.58
N LEU A 26 -0.07 -3.57 -7.28
CA LEU A 26 -1.09 -4.08 -6.38
C LEU A 26 -2.05 -2.97 -5.92
N GLY A 27 -3.33 -3.31 -5.86
CA GLY A 27 -4.34 -2.58 -5.09
C GLY A 27 -4.57 -3.24 -3.74
N ALA A 28 -5.11 -2.48 -2.78
CA ALA A 28 -5.52 -2.99 -1.48
C ALA A 28 -6.97 -2.58 -1.18
N LEU A 29 -7.82 -3.55 -0.82
CA LEU A 29 -9.17 -3.29 -0.30
C LEU A 29 -9.27 -3.75 1.15
N ASN A 30 -9.73 -2.86 2.03
CA ASN A 30 -10.03 -3.21 3.41
C ASN A 30 -11.50 -3.61 3.55
N VAL A 31 -11.75 -4.85 3.99
CA VAL A 31 -13.09 -5.35 4.35
C VAL A 31 -13.15 -5.43 5.87
N THR A 32 -13.87 -4.49 6.48
CA THR A 32 -13.91 -4.29 7.94
C THR A 32 -15.32 -4.30 8.50
N GLY A 33 -15.48 -4.85 9.71
CA GLY A 33 -16.73 -4.91 10.46
C GLY A 33 -17.08 -6.32 10.90
N PRO A 34 -18.05 -6.49 11.81
CA PRO A 34 -18.40 -7.79 12.40
C PRO A 34 -18.84 -8.85 11.36
N LEU A 35 -19.33 -8.42 10.20
CA LEU A 35 -19.76 -9.29 9.10
C LEU A 35 -18.70 -9.46 8.00
N ALA A 36 -17.47 -8.93 8.18
CA ALA A 36 -16.42 -9.03 7.17
C ALA A 36 -16.08 -10.48 6.79
N ALA A 37 -15.95 -11.36 7.78
CA ALA A 37 -15.70 -12.79 7.52
C ALA A 37 -16.86 -13.45 6.76
N HIS A 38 -18.11 -13.09 7.06
CA HIS A 38 -19.30 -13.62 6.37
C HIS A 38 -19.32 -13.18 4.90
N LEU A 39 -18.99 -11.92 4.62
CA LEU A 39 -18.87 -11.42 3.25
C LEU A 39 -17.76 -12.15 2.48
N LEU A 40 -16.58 -12.31 3.08
CA LEU A 40 -15.48 -13.02 2.44
C LEU A 40 -15.79 -14.50 2.20
N ALA A 41 -16.53 -15.16 3.09
CA ALA A 41 -17.00 -16.53 2.88
C ALA A 41 -17.94 -16.64 1.67
N ARG A 42 -18.87 -15.69 1.49
CA ARG A 42 -19.71 -15.61 0.27
C ARG A 42 -18.88 -15.38 -0.99
N ALA A 43 -17.78 -14.64 -0.86
CA ALA A 43 -16.79 -14.43 -1.93
C ALA A 43 -15.85 -15.64 -2.15
N GLY A 44 -16.05 -16.76 -1.44
CA GLY A 44 -15.28 -17.99 -1.62
C GLY A 44 -14.03 -18.11 -0.73
N PHE A 45 -13.84 -17.20 0.24
CA PHE A 45 -12.72 -17.25 1.19
C PHE A 45 -13.19 -17.71 2.57
N THR A 46 -12.83 -18.94 2.93
CA THR A 46 -13.20 -19.58 4.20
C THR A 46 -11.99 -19.99 5.06
N VAL A 47 -10.77 -19.60 4.65
CA VAL A 47 -9.55 -19.96 5.38
C VAL A 47 -9.52 -19.27 6.74
N PRO A 48 -9.41 -20.02 7.86
CA PRO A 48 -9.41 -19.44 9.19
C PRO A 48 -8.04 -18.84 9.53
N LEU A 49 -7.88 -17.54 9.30
CA LEU A 49 -6.68 -16.80 9.70
C LEU A 49 -6.77 -16.30 11.14
N ARG A 50 -5.69 -16.47 11.92
CA ARG A 50 -5.53 -15.78 13.19
C ARG A 50 -5.17 -14.31 12.96
N TYR A 51 -5.37 -13.49 14.00
CA TYR A 51 -4.95 -12.09 13.98
C TYR A 51 -3.43 -12.00 13.71
N MET A 52 -3.03 -11.12 12.79
CA MET A 52 -1.68 -10.94 12.23
C MET A 52 -1.19 -12.06 11.31
N GLU A 53 -2.08 -12.93 10.81
CA GLU A 53 -1.73 -13.91 9.77
C GLU A 53 -2.14 -13.44 8.38
N HIS A 54 -1.56 -14.09 7.37
CA HIS A 54 -1.92 -13.86 5.98
C HIS A 54 -1.81 -15.16 5.17
N THR A 55 -2.48 -15.20 4.02
CA THR A 55 -2.39 -16.30 3.06
C THR A 55 -2.74 -15.81 1.67
N ASP A 56 -2.28 -16.52 0.65
CA ASP A 56 -2.70 -16.29 -0.73
C ASP A 56 -3.95 -17.12 -1.04
N ALA A 57 -4.99 -16.51 -1.61
CA ALA A 57 -6.27 -17.13 -1.91
C ALA A 57 -7.00 -16.43 -3.06
N THR A 58 -7.97 -17.11 -3.67
CA THR A 58 -8.89 -16.47 -4.62
C THR A 58 -10.11 -15.93 -3.89
N VAL A 59 -10.37 -14.63 -4.02
CA VAL A 59 -11.53 -13.94 -3.43
C VAL A 59 -12.37 -13.35 -4.56
N ALA A 60 -13.65 -13.74 -4.64
CA ALA A 60 -14.57 -13.33 -5.70
C ALA A 60 -14.01 -13.52 -7.14
N GLY A 61 -13.22 -14.59 -7.33
CA GLY A 61 -12.57 -14.90 -8.62
C GLY A 61 -11.26 -14.17 -8.88
N VAL A 62 -10.80 -13.30 -7.98
CA VAL A 62 -9.55 -12.52 -8.11
C VAL A 62 -8.47 -13.11 -7.19
N PRO A 63 -7.21 -13.30 -7.65
CA PRO A 63 -6.12 -13.70 -6.78
C PRO A 63 -5.79 -12.58 -5.78
N CYS A 64 -5.73 -12.92 -4.50
CA CYS A 64 -5.46 -11.99 -3.42
C CYS A 64 -4.46 -12.57 -2.43
N ARG A 65 -3.58 -11.71 -1.91
CA ARG A 65 -2.97 -11.93 -0.60
C ARG A 65 -3.87 -11.33 0.46
N VAL A 66 -4.43 -12.20 1.30
CA VAL A 66 -5.40 -11.83 2.34
C VAL A 66 -4.68 -11.70 3.66
N PHE A 67 -4.64 -10.50 4.23
CA PHE A 67 -4.10 -10.24 5.55
C PHE A 67 -5.23 -10.12 6.58
N ARG A 68 -5.03 -10.70 7.75
CA ARG A 68 -5.94 -10.60 8.89
C ARG A 68 -5.38 -9.64 9.93
N LEU A 69 -5.67 -8.36 9.76
CA LEU A 69 -5.22 -7.27 10.63
C LEU A 69 -6.24 -6.12 10.61
N SER A 70 -6.10 -5.15 11.51
CA SER A 70 -7.11 -4.11 11.65
C SER A 70 -6.51 -2.78 12.08
N PHE A 71 -6.70 -1.76 11.25
CA PHE A 71 -6.45 -0.36 11.61
C PHE A 71 -7.69 0.34 12.18
N THR A 72 -8.87 -0.23 11.96
CA THR A 72 -10.17 0.26 12.45
C THR A 72 -10.52 -0.22 13.85
N GLY A 73 -9.83 -1.25 14.36
CA GLY A 73 -10.16 -1.90 15.63
C GLY A 73 -11.29 -2.93 15.55
N GLU A 74 -11.93 -3.07 14.39
CA GLU A 74 -12.97 -4.06 14.15
C GLU A 74 -12.38 -5.31 13.47
N LEU A 75 -13.21 -6.34 13.31
CA LEU A 75 -12.85 -7.52 12.54
C LEU A 75 -12.53 -7.08 11.08
N SER A 76 -11.27 -7.15 10.64
CA SER A 76 -10.85 -6.60 9.35
C SER A 76 -9.89 -7.52 8.57
N TYR A 77 -10.01 -7.46 7.24
CA TYR A 77 -9.13 -8.12 6.30
C TYR A 77 -8.65 -7.13 5.26
N GLU A 78 -7.37 -7.21 4.89
CA GLU A 78 -6.79 -6.44 3.80
C GLU A 78 -6.55 -7.37 2.61
N LEU A 79 -7.13 -7.05 1.46
CA LEU A 79 -7.05 -7.85 0.24
C LEU A 79 -6.08 -7.17 -0.73
N HIS A 80 -4.85 -7.64 -0.78
CA HIS A 80 -3.85 -7.19 -1.76
C HIS A 80 -4.04 -7.98 -3.05
N HIS A 81 -4.27 -7.31 -4.17
CA HIS A 81 -4.66 -7.94 -5.44
C HIS A 81 -4.06 -7.16 -6.61
N PRO A 82 -3.96 -7.74 -7.82
CA PRO A 82 -3.50 -6.99 -8.97
C PRO A 82 -4.34 -5.74 -9.21
N ALA A 83 -3.70 -4.58 -9.39
CA ALA A 83 -4.38 -3.29 -9.47
C ALA A 83 -5.45 -3.26 -10.59
N ALA A 84 -5.21 -3.99 -11.69
CA ALA A 84 -6.12 -4.10 -12.81
C ALA A 84 -7.48 -4.75 -12.44
N ASP A 85 -7.52 -5.57 -11.38
CA ASP A 85 -8.73 -6.30 -10.97
C ASP A 85 -9.47 -5.61 -9.81
N ALA A 86 -9.01 -4.45 -9.36
CA ALA A 86 -9.60 -3.73 -8.23
C ALA A 86 -11.09 -3.41 -8.41
N VAL A 87 -11.47 -2.90 -9.60
CA VAL A 87 -12.88 -2.60 -9.90
C VAL A 87 -13.75 -3.84 -9.89
N THR A 88 -13.23 -4.95 -10.41
CA THR A 88 -13.93 -6.24 -10.44
C THR A 88 -14.16 -6.75 -9.02
N LEU A 89 -13.11 -6.82 -8.21
CA LEU A 89 -13.19 -7.26 -6.82
C LEU A 89 -14.15 -6.38 -6.01
N TRP A 90 -14.01 -5.06 -6.14
CA TRP A 90 -14.87 -4.09 -5.47
C TRP A 90 -16.36 -4.30 -5.77
N ARG A 91 -16.72 -4.34 -7.07
CA ARG A 91 -18.13 -4.51 -7.48
C ARG A 91 -18.71 -5.82 -6.96
N ARG A 92 -17.94 -6.92 -7.01
CA ARG A 92 -18.37 -8.22 -6.49
C ARG A 92 -18.60 -8.21 -4.98
N LEU A 93 -17.70 -7.61 -4.21
CA LEU A 93 -17.89 -7.50 -2.76
C LEU A 93 -19.11 -6.65 -2.40
N MET A 94 -19.36 -5.56 -3.14
CA MET A 94 -20.55 -4.74 -2.96
C MET A 94 -21.85 -5.50 -3.29
N GLU A 95 -21.86 -6.27 -4.38
CA GLU A 95 -22.99 -7.13 -4.77
C GLU A 95 -23.27 -8.21 -3.70
N LEU A 96 -22.23 -8.95 -3.27
CA LEU A 96 -22.34 -10.06 -2.33
C LEU A 96 -22.70 -9.64 -0.91
N GLY A 97 -22.42 -8.38 -0.55
CA GLY A 97 -22.68 -7.81 0.77
C GLY A 97 -23.92 -6.92 0.85
N ALA A 98 -24.70 -6.81 -0.23
CA ALA A 98 -25.82 -5.86 -0.30
C ALA A 98 -26.87 -6.09 0.82
N ASP A 99 -27.26 -7.34 1.05
CA ASP A 99 -28.17 -7.75 2.14
C ASP A 99 -27.49 -7.76 3.53
N LEU A 100 -26.16 -7.78 3.59
CA LEU A 100 -25.40 -7.56 4.82
C LEU A 100 -25.28 -6.06 5.18
N GLY A 101 -25.75 -5.17 4.30
CA GLY A 101 -25.65 -3.72 4.48
C GLY A 101 -24.23 -3.17 4.26
N VAL A 102 -23.42 -3.82 3.42
CA VAL A 102 -22.07 -3.35 3.08
C VAL A 102 -22.11 -1.94 2.51
N LYS A 103 -21.16 -1.10 2.92
CA LYS A 103 -21.04 0.29 2.45
C LYS A 103 -19.57 0.65 2.25
N PRO A 104 -19.24 1.51 1.28
CA PRO A 104 -17.92 2.12 1.22
C PRO A 104 -17.70 3.00 2.46
N HIS A 105 -16.47 3.01 2.96
CA HIS A 105 -16.03 4.01 3.93
C HIS A 105 -14.83 4.76 3.37
N GLY A 106 -14.78 6.07 3.63
CA GLY A 106 -13.67 6.92 3.23
C GLY A 106 -12.55 6.95 4.27
N ILE A 107 -11.53 7.75 3.96
CA ILE A 107 -10.39 7.98 4.84
C ILE A 107 -10.78 8.65 6.16
N ASP A 108 -11.76 9.57 6.16
CA ASP A 108 -12.21 10.24 7.39
C ASP A 108 -12.76 9.27 8.44
N ALA A 109 -13.51 8.25 7.99
CA ALA A 109 -14.01 7.21 8.88
C ALA A 109 -12.84 6.35 9.43
N LEU A 110 -11.88 6.01 8.57
CA LEU A 110 -10.69 5.25 8.96
C LEU A 110 -9.83 6.03 9.98
N LEU A 111 -9.62 7.34 9.75
CA LEU A 111 -8.86 8.22 10.64
C LEU A 111 -9.53 8.41 12.01
N LYS A 112 -10.87 8.32 12.07
CA LYS A 112 -11.62 8.30 13.33
C LYS A 112 -11.42 6.98 14.07
N LEU A 113 -11.71 5.87 13.40
CA LEU A 113 -11.65 4.53 14.00
C LEU A 113 -10.23 4.19 14.49
N ARG A 114 -9.19 4.54 13.71
CA ARG A 114 -7.80 4.35 14.13
C ARG A 114 -7.45 5.16 15.38
N LEU A 115 -7.99 6.38 15.48
CA LEU A 115 -7.73 7.26 16.62
C LEU A 115 -8.43 6.76 17.87
N GLU A 116 -9.65 6.23 17.75
CA GLU A 116 -10.35 5.53 18.84
C GLU A 116 -9.52 4.33 19.35
N LYS A 117 -8.74 3.68 18.49
CA LYS A 117 -7.76 2.65 18.86
C LYS A 117 -6.41 3.17 19.33
N GLY A 118 -6.20 4.49 19.35
CA GLY A 118 -4.90 5.08 19.70
C GLY A 118 -3.78 4.75 18.72
N HIS A 119 -4.12 4.29 17.51
CA HIS A 119 -3.12 4.02 16.49
C HIS A 119 -2.48 5.33 16.01
N ILE A 120 -1.15 5.36 16.04
CA ILE A 120 -0.36 6.51 15.59
C ILE A 120 -0.22 6.53 14.07
N ILE A 121 -0.06 7.72 13.51
CA ILE A 121 0.39 7.92 12.13
C ILE A 121 1.81 8.48 12.18
N VAL A 122 2.76 7.75 11.60
CA VAL A 122 4.15 8.21 11.48
C VAL A 122 4.20 9.46 10.62
N GLY A 123 4.86 10.50 11.11
CA GLY A 123 4.94 11.82 10.48
C GLY A 123 3.82 12.80 10.87
N GLN A 124 2.75 12.33 11.52
CA GLN A 124 1.71 13.18 12.11
C GLN A 124 1.79 13.15 13.65
N ASP A 125 1.77 11.95 14.23
CA ASP A 125 1.87 11.74 15.68
C ASP A 125 3.33 11.63 16.15
N THR A 126 4.26 11.49 15.21
CA THR A 126 5.71 11.40 15.46
C THR A 126 6.46 12.51 14.76
N ASP A 127 7.64 12.83 15.29
CA ASP A 127 8.59 13.82 14.78
C ASP A 127 10.02 13.23 14.77
N TYR A 128 11.00 13.97 14.24
CA TYR A 128 12.39 13.53 14.07
C TYR A 128 13.09 13.09 15.36
N ASP A 129 12.66 13.58 16.52
CA ASP A 129 13.21 13.23 17.84
C ASP A 129 12.31 12.24 18.63
N SER A 130 11.30 11.67 17.97
CA SER A 130 10.43 10.66 18.57
C SER A 130 11.19 9.37 18.80
N THR A 131 11.07 8.83 20.00
CA THR A 131 11.65 7.54 20.39
C THR A 131 10.54 6.57 20.77
N PRO A 132 10.73 5.25 20.62
CA PRO A 132 9.74 4.25 21.01
C PRO A 132 9.18 4.47 22.42
N ARG A 133 10.03 4.84 23.38
CA ARG A 133 9.61 5.16 24.77
C ARG A 133 8.76 6.43 24.87
N ARG A 134 9.11 7.47 24.12
CA ARG A 134 8.35 8.73 24.08
C ARG A 134 6.98 8.56 23.43
N ILE A 135 6.79 7.57 22.56
CA ILE A 135 5.50 7.25 21.94
C ILE A 135 4.79 6.03 22.55
N ARG A 136 5.29 5.48 23.66
CA ARG A 136 4.72 4.28 24.33
C ARG A 136 4.68 3.01 23.45
N HIS A 137 5.64 2.88 22.54
CA HIS A 137 5.79 1.74 21.62
C HIS A 137 7.06 0.92 21.91
N GLU A 138 7.52 0.86 23.15
CA GLU A 138 8.64 -0.01 23.55
C GLU A 138 8.37 -1.48 23.21
N TRP A 139 7.10 -1.90 23.22
CA TRP A 139 6.67 -3.24 22.83
C TRP A 139 7.04 -3.60 21.38
N ALA A 140 7.24 -2.62 20.50
CA ALA A 140 7.63 -2.84 19.11
C ALA A 140 9.14 -3.06 18.94
N VAL A 141 9.94 -2.85 20.00
CA VAL A 141 11.40 -2.94 19.96
C VAL A 141 11.91 -4.11 20.78
N LYS A 142 12.44 -5.12 20.07
CA LYS A 142 13.11 -6.28 20.67
C LYS A 142 14.58 -5.97 20.95
N LEU A 143 14.88 -5.43 22.13
CA LEU A 143 16.23 -5.04 22.56
C LEU A 143 17.19 -6.23 22.82
N ASP A 144 16.62 -7.43 22.96
CA ASP A 144 17.31 -8.70 23.10
C ASP A 144 17.90 -9.22 21.78
N LYS A 145 17.53 -8.65 20.62
CA LYS A 145 18.25 -8.87 19.36
C LYS A 145 19.70 -8.41 19.47
N ASP A 146 20.60 -9.16 18.82
CA ASP A 146 22.04 -8.86 18.77
C ASP A 146 22.30 -7.44 18.25
N ASP A 147 21.75 -7.11 17.08
CA ASP A 147 21.82 -5.75 16.52
C ASP A 147 20.62 -5.40 15.61
N PHE A 148 20.38 -4.10 15.44
CA PHE A 148 19.49 -3.50 14.43
C PHE A 148 19.79 -2.00 14.29
N VAL A 149 19.45 -1.42 13.14
CA VAL A 149 19.62 0.02 12.88
C VAL A 149 18.95 0.84 14.00
N GLY A 150 19.75 1.60 14.74
CA GLY A 150 19.28 2.45 15.84
C GLY A 150 19.26 1.79 17.23
N ARG A 151 19.67 0.52 17.38
CA ARG A 151 19.68 -0.18 18.69
C ARG A 151 20.40 0.61 19.78
N GLN A 152 21.64 1.05 19.52
CA GLN A 152 22.43 1.82 20.49
C GLN A 152 21.80 3.18 20.81
N ALA A 153 21.14 3.82 19.83
CA ALA A 153 20.43 5.06 20.05
C ALA A 153 19.25 4.84 21.01
N VAL A 154 18.44 3.79 20.80
CA VAL A 154 17.33 3.43 21.69
C VAL A 154 17.82 3.11 23.11
N VAL A 155 18.91 2.34 23.25
CA VAL A 155 19.49 2.03 24.57
C VAL A 155 19.93 3.30 25.32
N ARG A 156 20.51 4.27 24.61
CA ARG A 156 20.94 5.55 25.19
C ARG A 156 19.75 6.43 25.56
N THR A 157 18.80 6.61 24.65
CA THR A 157 17.62 7.47 24.88
C THR A 157 16.70 6.92 25.97
N ASN A 158 16.64 5.59 26.14
CA ASN A 158 15.92 4.96 27.24
C ASN A 158 16.48 5.30 28.63
N LYS A 159 17.72 5.79 28.74
CA LYS A 159 18.31 6.22 30.03
C LYS A 159 18.06 7.70 30.33
N ILE A 160 17.65 8.48 29.33
CA ILE A 160 17.36 9.90 29.49
C ILE A 160 15.98 10.02 30.17
N PRO A 161 15.82 10.86 31.21
CA PRO A 161 14.51 11.17 31.77
C PRO A 161 13.57 11.70 30.68
N LEU A 162 12.29 11.32 30.73
CA LEU A 162 11.31 11.87 29.80
C LEU A 162 11.04 13.33 30.18
N ASP A 163 11.04 14.18 29.17
CA ASP A 163 10.64 15.59 29.19
C ASP A 163 9.25 15.77 28.57
N ARG A 164 8.89 14.90 27.61
CA ARG A 164 7.57 14.80 26.99
C ARG A 164 7.21 13.37 26.59
N GLN A 165 5.92 13.11 26.42
CA GLN A 165 5.40 11.83 25.93
C GLN A 165 4.16 12.05 25.06
N LEU A 166 3.96 11.19 24.05
CA LEU A 166 2.70 11.10 23.32
C LEU A 166 1.66 10.42 24.21
N VAL A 167 0.51 11.05 24.39
CA VAL A 167 -0.55 10.59 25.30
C VAL A 167 -1.92 10.63 24.63
N GLY A 168 -2.87 9.87 25.20
CA GLY A 168 -4.28 10.00 24.89
C GLY A 168 -4.94 11.10 25.71
N LEU A 169 -5.83 11.87 25.09
CA LEU A 169 -6.62 12.91 25.74
C LEU A 169 -8.09 12.76 25.34
N GLU A 170 -8.98 13.03 26.28
CA GLU A 170 -10.42 13.10 26.01
C GLU A 170 -11.05 14.36 26.59
N MET A 171 -12.06 14.89 25.92
CA MET A 171 -12.79 16.08 26.38
C MET A 171 -14.25 16.08 25.94
N GLU A 172 -15.09 16.76 26.71
CA GLU A 172 -16.50 16.96 26.38
C GLU A 172 -16.68 18.00 25.25
N GLY A 173 -17.71 17.78 24.44
CA GLY A 173 -18.04 18.65 23.31
C GLY A 173 -17.08 18.50 22.10
N PRO A 174 -17.12 19.44 21.15
CA PRO A 174 -16.45 19.27 19.86
C PRO A 174 -14.93 19.09 20.01
N ALA A 175 -14.35 18.28 19.13
CA ALA A 175 -12.91 18.06 19.10
C ALA A 175 -12.18 19.33 18.63
N PRO A 176 -11.04 19.68 19.26
CA PRO A 176 -10.22 20.81 18.84
C PRO A 176 -9.56 20.49 17.49
N ARG A 177 -8.96 21.50 16.85
CA ARG A 177 -8.18 21.27 15.63
C ARG A 177 -6.87 20.55 15.96
N GLU A 178 -6.38 19.76 15.00
CA GLU A 178 -5.00 19.27 15.04
C GLU A 178 -4.03 20.47 15.10
N GLY A 179 -2.97 20.36 15.89
CA GLY A 179 -2.06 21.47 16.22
C GLY A 179 -2.54 22.39 17.35
N ALA A 180 -3.73 22.17 17.93
CA ALA A 180 -4.17 22.95 19.09
C ALA A 180 -3.20 22.83 20.26
N LEU A 181 -2.95 23.94 20.95
CA LEU A 181 -2.01 24.01 22.06
C LEU A 181 -2.65 23.45 23.33
N ILE A 182 -1.84 22.72 24.09
CA ILE A 182 -2.21 22.13 25.38
C ILE A 182 -1.57 23.00 26.47
N TYR A 183 -2.37 23.37 27.48
CA TYR A 183 -1.92 24.15 28.63
C TYR A 183 -2.10 23.39 29.94
N HIS A 184 -1.20 23.61 30.89
CA HIS A 184 -1.34 23.17 32.28
C HIS A 184 -0.98 24.33 33.22
N GLY A 185 -1.89 24.69 34.14
CA GLY A 185 -1.68 25.84 35.03
C GLY A 185 -1.47 27.19 34.32
N GLY A 186 -1.96 27.34 33.08
CA GLY A 186 -1.76 28.53 32.26
C GLY A 186 -0.43 28.58 31.48
N ALA A 187 0.48 27.64 31.74
CA ALA A 187 1.71 27.47 30.97
C ALA A 187 1.47 26.52 29.78
N PHE A 188 2.24 26.70 28.71
CA PHE A 188 2.30 25.75 27.61
C PHE A 188 2.75 24.38 28.14
N ALA A 189 2.11 23.32 27.67
CA ALA A 189 2.40 21.94 28.06
C ALA A 189 2.47 20.99 26.85
N GLY A 190 2.31 21.47 25.61
CA GLY A 190 2.40 20.64 24.41
C GLY A 190 1.34 20.95 23.36
N TYR A 191 1.04 19.99 22.49
CA TYR A 191 0.13 20.17 21.37
C TYR A 191 -0.58 18.88 20.94
N VAL A 192 -1.77 19.04 20.37
CA VAL A 192 -2.58 17.95 19.80
C VAL A 192 -2.03 17.54 18.44
N THR A 193 -1.82 16.24 18.20
CA THR A 193 -1.34 15.70 16.91
C THR A 193 -2.44 15.07 16.08
N SER A 194 -3.38 14.39 16.74
CA SER A 194 -4.54 13.78 16.09
C SER A 194 -5.79 14.11 16.90
N SER A 195 -6.90 14.46 16.22
CA SER A 195 -8.10 14.91 16.92
C SER A 195 -9.37 14.50 16.22
N THR A 196 -10.34 13.94 16.96
CA THR A 196 -11.67 13.70 16.40
C THR A 196 -12.78 13.65 17.45
N TRP A 197 -14.01 13.91 17.00
CA TRP A 197 -15.20 13.60 17.77
C TRP A 197 -15.60 12.15 17.53
N SER A 198 -15.63 11.33 18.59
CA SER A 198 -16.09 9.95 18.52
C SER A 198 -17.60 9.89 18.76
N PRO A 199 -18.40 9.49 17.76
CA PRO A 199 -19.83 9.30 17.94
C PRO A 199 -20.15 8.09 18.84
N VAL A 200 -19.27 7.10 18.89
CA VAL A 200 -19.44 5.89 19.71
C VAL A 200 -19.17 6.16 21.18
N LEU A 201 -18.16 7.00 21.47
CA LEU A 201 -17.79 7.35 22.84
C LEU A 201 -18.54 8.60 23.37
N GLY A 202 -19.19 9.36 22.48
CA GLY A 202 -19.92 10.57 22.84
C GLY A 202 -19.03 11.72 23.33
N LYS A 203 -17.75 11.72 22.94
CA LYS A 203 -16.74 12.68 23.38
C LYS A 203 -15.65 12.87 22.33
N ALA A 204 -14.87 13.94 22.44
CA ALA A 204 -13.67 14.12 21.65
C ALA A 204 -12.53 13.27 22.20
N VAL A 205 -11.78 12.63 21.29
CA VAL A 205 -10.58 11.84 21.58
C VAL A 205 -9.43 12.37 20.75
N MET A 206 -8.25 12.42 21.35
CA MET A 206 -7.07 13.04 20.77
C MET A 206 -5.81 12.25 21.13
N LEU A 207 -4.81 12.30 20.25
CA LEU A 207 -3.42 12.09 20.61
C LEU A 207 -2.72 13.45 20.67
N GLY A 208 -1.75 13.59 21.56
CA GLY A 208 -0.96 14.81 21.67
C GLY A 208 0.34 14.60 22.43
N TRP A 209 1.34 15.42 22.10
CA TRP A 209 2.58 15.49 22.86
C TRP A 209 2.33 16.33 24.11
N LEU A 210 2.66 15.76 25.27
CA LEU A 210 2.49 16.40 26.57
C LEU A 210 3.82 16.42 27.33
N GLU A 211 4.21 17.59 27.81
CA GLU A 211 5.39 17.80 28.66
C GLU A 211 5.15 17.31 30.08
N LEU A 212 6.23 16.88 30.74
CA LEU A 212 6.20 16.54 32.16
C LEU A 212 6.29 17.83 32.99
N CYS A 213 5.37 18.00 33.94
CA CYS A 213 5.40 19.06 34.94
C CYS A 213 5.79 18.45 36.29
N ASP A 214 6.83 18.98 36.93
CA ASP A 214 7.37 18.46 38.21
C ASP A 214 7.65 16.94 38.20
N GLY A 215 8.13 16.44 37.06
CA GLY A 215 8.48 15.02 36.88
C GLY A 215 7.29 14.09 36.59
N ALA A 216 6.08 14.63 36.38
CA ALA A 216 4.90 13.84 36.05
C ALA A 216 4.11 14.42 34.87
N LEU A 217 3.43 13.55 34.11
CA LEU A 217 2.50 14.00 33.08
C LEU A 217 1.20 14.50 33.74
N PRO A 218 0.76 15.74 33.48
CA PRO A 218 -0.52 16.25 33.99
C PRO A 218 -1.70 15.30 33.76
N ALA A 219 -2.55 15.12 34.76
CA ALA A 219 -3.77 14.32 34.63
C ALA A 219 -4.89 15.08 33.90
N THR A 220 -4.93 16.40 34.08
CA THR A 220 -5.88 17.32 33.45
C THR A 220 -5.13 18.49 32.82
N VAL A 221 -5.55 18.87 31.63
CA VAL A 221 -5.00 19.97 30.84
C VAL A 221 -6.13 20.84 30.29
N THR A 222 -5.78 21.99 29.74
CA THR A 222 -6.71 22.90 29.09
C THR A 222 -6.38 23.01 27.61
N ILE A 223 -7.39 22.83 26.75
CA ILE A 223 -7.30 22.95 25.29
C ILE A 223 -8.49 23.81 24.83
N ASP A 224 -8.23 24.86 24.05
CA ASP A 224 -9.26 25.84 23.65
C ASP A 224 -10.12 26.36 24.82
N GLY A 225 -9.49 26.58 25.98
CA GLY A 225 -10.16 27.05 27.21
C GLY A 225 -11.05 26.01 27.90
N ARG A 226 -11.08 24.76 27.44
CA ARG A 226 -11.88 23.66 28.01
C ARG A 226 -10.99 22.60 28.68
N PRO A 227 -11.44 21.96 29.76
CA PRO A 227 -10.69 20.88 30.39
C PRO A 227 -10.68 19.63 29.50
N ALA A 228 -9.52 18.99 29.41
CA ALA A 228 -9.32 17.66 28.82
C ALA A 228 -8.59 16.75 29.81
N ARG A 229 -8.94 15.46 29.83
CA ARG A 229 -8.36 14.46 30.73
C ARG A 229 -7.38 13.58 29.98
N ARG A 230 -6.20 13.35 30.57
CA ARG A 230 -5.24 12.37 30.08
C ARG A 230 -5.75 10.96 30.38
N VAL A 231 -5.71 10.11 29.37
CA VAL A 231 -6.09 8.69 29.44
C VAL A 231 -5.06 7.84 28.70
N ASP A 232 -5.03 6.55 29.02
CA ASP A 232 -4.21 5.59 28.28
C ASP A 232 -5.02 5.05 27.10
N PRO A 233 -4.57 5.24 25.84
CA PRO A 233 -5.18 4.60 24.69
C PRO A 233 -5.02 3.08 24.75
N PRO A 234 -5.87 2.32 24.05
CA PRO A 234 -6.96 2.75 23.17
C PRO A 234 -8.19 3.30 23.94
N PHE A 235 -8.96 4.18 23.29
CA PHE A 235 -10.19 4.75 23.85
C PHE A 235 -11.40 3.82 23.67
N TYR A 236 -11.34 2.92 22.68
CA TYR A 236 -12.39 1.96 22.35
C TYR A 236 -11.86 0.53 22.29
N ASP A 237 -12.62 -0.41 22.86
CA ASP A 237 -12.32 -1.86 22.92
C ASP A 237 -10.87 -2.16 23.33
N PRO A 238 -10.44 -1.85 24.57
CA PRO A 238 -9.03 -1.93 24.95
C PRO A 238 -8.40 -3.31 24.83
N GLU A 239 -9.19 -4.35 25.07
CA GLU A 239 -8.78 -5.74 24.89
C GLU A 239 -8.66 -6.16 23.41
N SER A 240 -9.06 -5.27 22.49
CA SER A 240 -9.13 -5.53 21.05
C SER A 240 -9.94 -6.79 20.72
N SER A 241 -10.98 -7.03 21.52
CA SER A 241 -11.82 -8.23 21.46
C SER A 241 -12.54 -8.35 20.11
N ARG A 242 -12.88 -7.22 19.47
CA ARG A 242 -13.56 -7.18 18.17
C ARG A 242 -12.59 -7.44 17.02
N ALA A 243 -11.44 -6.79 17.02
CA ALA A 243 -10.38 -7.06 16.04
C ALA A 243 -9.86 -8.52 16.12
N ARG A 244 -9.84 -9.09 17.32
CA ARG A 244 -9.38 -10.46 17.59
C ARG A 244 -10.51 -11.50 17.64
N ALA A 245 -11.73 -11.09 17.30
CA ALA A 245 -12.88 -11.99 17.30
C ALA A 245 -12.62 -13.19 16.37
N LYS A 246 -12.91 -14.40 16.89
CA LYS A 246 -12.94 -15.62 16.09
C LYS A 246 -14.32 -15.74 15.47
N VAL A 247 -14.38 -15.88 14.15
CA VAL A 247 -15.64 -16.06 13.43
C VAL A 247 -15.60 -17.40 12.73
N ASP A 248 -16.62 -18.21 13.00
CA ASP A 248 -16.86 -19.45 12.29
C ASP A 248 -17.77 -19.17 11.09
N VAL A 249 -17.28 -19.48 9.89
CA VAL A 249 -18.01 -19.27 8.63
C VAL A 249 -18.27 -20.58 7.89
N ARG A 250 -18.11 -21.73 8.55
CA ARG A 250 -18.25 -23.05 7.93
C ARG A 250 -19.64 -23.30 7.32
N ASP A 251 -20.68 -22.70 7.90
CA ASP A 251 -22.06 -22.84 7.43
C ASP A 251 -22.48 -21.76 6.43
N VAL A 252 -21.58 -20.83 6.08
CA VAL A 252 -21.87 -19.79 5.08
C VAL A 252 -21.69 -20.41 3.69
N ALA A 253 -22.81 -20.67 3.01
CA ALA A 253 -22.78 -21.14 1.64
C ALA A 253 -22.05 -20.12 0.74
N PRO A 254 -21.00 -20.52 -0.01
CA PRO A 254 -20.36 -19.64 -0.96
C PRO A 254 -21.38 -19.28 -2.05
N ALA A 255 -21.31 -18.05 -2.56
CA ALA A 255 -22.04 -17.73 -3.77
C ALA A 255 -21.55 -18.62 -4.91
N ALA A 256 -22.40 -18.87 -5.91
CA ALA A 256 -22.00 -19.60 -7.11
C ALA A 256 -20.67 -19.03 -7.63
N ARG A 257 -19.70 -19.90 -7.90
CA ARG A 257 -18.35 -19.50 -8.31
C ARG A 257 -18.48 -18.54 -9.49
N ALA A 258 -18.17 -17.27 -9.25
CA ALA A 258 -18.15 -16.29 -10.31
C ALA A 258 -17.10 -16.73 -11.35
N PRO A 259 -17.36 -16.55 -12.65
CA PRO A 259 -16.27 -16.63 -13.61
C PRO A 259 -15.15 -15.72 -13.12
N GLY A 260 -13.90 -16.16 -13.26
CA GLY A 260 -12.73 -15.30 -12.99
C GLY A 260 -12.86 -13.99 -13.78
N PRO A 261 -12.06 -12.95 -13.46
CA PRO A 261 -12.05 -11.74 -14.26
C PRO A 261 -12.02 -12.15 -15.73
N ALA A 262 -13.07 -11.81 -16.48
CA ALA A 262 -13.07 -12.03 -17.92
C ALA A 262 -11.78 -11.40 -18.41
N ALA A 263 -11.02 -12.08 -19.28
CA ALA A 263 -9.97 -11.42 -20.04
C ALA A 263 -10.63 -10.15 -20.57
N VAL A 264 -10.22 -8.98 -20.08
CA VAL A 264 -10.73 -7.70 -20.56
C VAL A 264 -10.07 -7.53 -21.92
N ASP A 265 -10.58 -8.30 -22.87
CA ASP A 265 -10.18 -8.34 -24.25
C ASP A 265 -11.33 -7.76 -25.05
N ARG A 266 -11.17 -6.46 -25.30
CA ARG A 266 -11.72 -5.61 -26.35
C ARG A 266 -11.52 -4.18 -25.86
N GLY A 267 -10.55 -3.52 -26.48
CA GLY A 267 -9.98 -2.28 -25.99
C GLY A 267 -10.99 -1.21 -25.63
N VAL A 268 -10.58 -0.31 -24.74
CA VAL A 268 -11.34 0.87 -24.34
C VAL A 268 -11.78 1.60 -25.62
N ASN A 269 -13.08 1.58 -25.92
CA ASN A 269 -13.67 2.29 -27.06
C ASN A 269 -13.10 1.95 -28.46
N GLY A 270 -12.58 0.73 -28.69
CA GLY A 270 -12.02 0.37 -30.00
C GLY A 270 -10.63 0.97 -30.29
N SER A 271 -9.95 1.51 -29.27
CA SER A 271 -8.61 2.11 -29.35
C SER A 271 -7.45 1.13 -29.63
N GLY A 272 -7.71 -0.18 -29.64
CA GLY A 272 -6.66 -1.20 -29.71
C GLY A 272 -5.84 -1.37 -28.43
N LEU A 273 -6.17 -0.62 -27.36
CA LEU A 273 -5.52 -0.75 -26.05
C LEU A 273 -5.89 -2.08 -25.38
N ALA A 274 -4.89 -2.86 -24.98
CA ALA A 274 -5.08 -4.15 -24.33
C ALA A 274 -4.23 -4.27 -23.06
N ARG A 275 -4.62 -5.18 -22.16
CA ARG A 275 -3.72 -5.62 -21.09
C ARG A 275 -2.55 -6.35 -21.73
N LEU A 276 -1.34 -6.08 -21.24
CA LEU A 276 -0.15 -6.76 -21.71
C LEU A 276 0.10 -7.99 -20.85
N ASP A 277 0.62 -9.04 -21.47
CA ASP A 277 1.25 -10.14 -20.74
C ASP A 277 2.69 -9.77 -20.41
N VAL A 278 2.97 -9.69 -19.11
CA VAL A 278 4.19 -9.07 -18.60
C VAL A 278 4.74 -9.85 -17.42
N VAL A 279 6.06 -10.07 -17.45
CA VAL A 279 6.81 -10.57 -16.30
C VAL A 279 7.83 -9.52 -15.89
N ARG A 280 7.78 -9.11 -14.61
CA ARG A 280 8.81 -8.28 -14.00
C ARG A 280 9.93 -9.15 -13.48
N LEU A 281 11.16 -8.82 -13.88
CA LEU A 281 12.37 -9.44 -13.36
C LEU A 281 13.23 -8.40 -12.63
N VAL A 282 13.66 -8.72 -11.41
CA VAL A 282 14.64 -7.93 -10.65
C VAL A 282 15.83 -8.81 -10.32
N ALA A 283 17.01 -8.41 -10.76
CA ALA A 283 18.28 -9.12 -10.56
C ALA A 283 19.44 -8.13 -10.61
N THR A 284 20.68 -8.59 -10.40
CA THR A 284 21.85 -7.71 -10.59
C THR A 284 21.90 -7.18 -12.02
N PRO A 285 22.43 -5.97 -12.25
CA PRO A 285 22.58 -5.43 -13.60
C PRO A 285 23.36 -6.37 -14.52
N ALA A 286 24.46 -6.96 -14.02
CA ALA A 286 25.29 -7.89 -14.78
C ALA A 286 24.55 -9.19 -15.14
N ALA A 287 23.71 -9.72 -14.25
CA ALA A 287 22.92 -10.91 -14.54
C ALA A 287 21.84 -10.62 -15.59
N LEU A 288 21.19 -9.46 -15.54
CA LEU A 288 20.21 -9.05 -16.56
C LEU A 288 20.88 -8.82 -17.92
N ASP A 289 22.11 -8.31 -17.95
CA ASP A 289 22.90 -8.14 -19.18
C ASP A 289 23.34 -9.47 -19.79
N ALA A 290 23.59 -10.48 -18.94
CA ALA A 290 23.95 -11.84 -19.34
C ALA A 290 22.74 -12.75 -19.60
N ALA A 291 21.52 -12.30 -19.29
CA ALA A 291 20.31 -13.09 -19.45
C ALA A 291 20.01 -13.34 -20.94
N SER A 292 19.38 -14.48 -21.21
CA SER A 292 18.83 -14.78 -22.54
C SER A 292 17.31 -14.69 -22.50
N TRP A 293 16.72 -13.94 -23.43
CA TRP A 293 15.29 -13.73 -23.50
C TRP A 293 14.67 -14.58 -24.62
N PRO A 294 13.40 -15.02 -24.48
CA PRO A 294 12.68 -15.64 -25.59
C PRO A 294 12.62 -14.73 -26.82
N ASP A 295 12.64 -15.32 -28.02
CA ASP A 295 12.63 -14.58 -29.30
C ASP A 295 11.36 -13.74 -29.49
N ASP A 296 10.24 -14.15 -28.88
CA ASP A 296 8.94 -13.50 -28.92
C ASP A 296 8.67 -12.58 -27.72
N ALA A 297 9.72 -12.19 -27.00
CA ALA A 297 9.64 -11.31 -25.84
C ALA A 297 10.43 -10.01 -26.03
N MET A 298 9.91 -8.91 -25.48
CA MET A 298 10.55 -7.60 -25.49
C MET A 298 11.06 -7.28 -24.08
N PRO A 299 12.38 -7.29 -23.85
CA PRO A 299 12.97 -6.95 -22.56
C PRO A 299 13.11 -5.42 -22.42
N LEU A 300 12.14 -4.77 -21.79
CA LEU A 300 12.20 -3.35 -21.52
C LEU A 300 13.00 -3.11 -20.22
N ARG A 301 14.24 -2.61 -20.32
CA ARG A 301 15.11 -2.34 -19.16
C ARG A 301 14.66 -1.08 -18.42
N THR A 302 13.76 -1.22 -17.45
CA THR A 302 13.10 -0.11 -16.73
C THR A 302 13.96 0.52 -15.65
N ALA A 303 14.92 -0.23 -15.10
CA ALA A 303 15.96 0.25 -14.19
C ALA A 303 17.25 -0.56 -14.40
N PRO A 304 18.40 -0.13 -13.84
CA PRO A 304 19.63 -0.92 -13.93
C PRO A 304 19.48 -2.35 -13.42
N ASP A 305 18.63 -2.60 -12.44
CA ASP A 305 18.37 -3.89 -11.81
C ASP A 305 16.98 -4.46 -12.14
N GLU A 306 16.25 -3.88 -13.09
CA GLU A 306 14.86 -4.27 -13.40
C GLU A 306 14.60 -4.36 -14.91
N VAL A 307 14.01 -5.49 -15.33
CA VAL A 307 13.48 -5.69 -16.68
C VAL A 307 11.97 -5.96 -16.60
N LEU A 308 11.23 -5.27 -17.46
CA LEU A 308 9.84 -5.56 -17.77
C LEU A 308 9.81 -6.38 -19.07
N LEU A 309 9.63 -7.69 -18.97
CA LEU A 309 9.55 -8.57 -20.14
C LEU A 309 8.11 -8.59 -20.64
N VAL A 310 7.89 -8.20 -21.89
CA VAL A 310 6.55 -8.10 -22.50
C VAL A 310 6.42 -9.08 -23.66
N GLY A 311 5.37 -9.90 -23.68
CA GLY A 311 5.14 -10.87 -24.76
C GLY A 311 4.67 -10.22 -26.08
N GLN A 312 5.06 -10.79 -27.22
CA GLN A 312 4.62 -10.36 -28.56
C GLN A 312 3.43 -11.18 -29.09
N GLY A 313 2.34 -11.23 -28.32
CA GLY A 313 1.06 -11.82 -28.74
C GLY A 313 0.87 -13.30 -28.37
N ALA A 314 1.93 -14.04 -28.06
CA ALA A 314 1.86 -15.30 -27.33
C ALA A 314 2.04 -15.05 -25.81
N PRO A 315 1.43 -15.88 -24.94
CA PRO A 315 1.72 -15.83 -23.52
C PRO A 315 3.19 -16.13 -23.24
N LEU A 316 3.79 -15.37 -22.34
CA LEU A 316 5.15 -15.60 -21.83
C LEU A 316 5.21 -16.93 -21.06
N ASP A 317 6.41 -17.49 -21.03
CA ASP A 317 6.77 -18.56 -20.12
C ASP A 317 6.46 -18.17 -18.66
N ALA A 318 6.20 -19.18 -17.83
CA ALA A 318 5.94 -18.95 -16.40
C ALA A 318 7.14 -18.24 -15.72
N PRO A 319 6.91 -17.40 -14.69
CA PRO A 319 7.97 -16.60 -14.08
C PRO A 319 9.18 -17.40 -13.58
N ASP A 320 8.99 -18.63 -13.10
CA ASP A 320 10.05 -19.53 -12.66
C ASP A 320 10.94 -20.03 -13.83
N VAL A 321 10.34 -20.27 -14.99
CA VAL A 321 11.08 -20.62 -16.21
C VAL A 321 11.91 -19.43 -16.71
N LEU A 322 11.34 -18.22 -16.67
CA LEU A 322 12.06 -17.00 -17.04
C LEU A 322 13.17 -16.64 -16.04
N ALA A 323 12.93 -16.84 -14.75
CA ALA A 323 13.94 -16.68 -13.70
C ALA A 323 15.17 -17.56 -13.97
N ALA A 324 14.98 -18.81 -14.41
CA ALA A 324 16.08 -19.74 -14.71
C ALA A 324 16.98 -19.28 -15.86
N ARG A 325 16.54 -18.31 -16.67
CA ARG A 325 17.34 -17.70 -17.76
C ARG A 325 18.22 -16.55 -17.30
N VAL A 326 18.04 -16.09 -16.05
CA VAL A 326 18.81 -15.00 -15.44
C VAL A 326 19.84 -15.63 -14.48
N PRO A 327 21.15 -15.43 -14.70
CA PRO A 327 22.20 -16.00 -13.84
C PRO A 327 22.35 -15.23 -12.52
N ASP A 328 21.28 -15.19 -11.73
CA ASP A 328 21.22 -14.59 -10.40
C ASP A 328 20.43 -15.51 -9.45
N PRO A 329 21.05 -16.06 -8.39
CA PRO A 329 20.36 -16.96 -7.47
C PRO A 329 19.24 -16.28 -6.66
N HIS A 330 19.21 -14.94 -6.65
CA HIS A 330 18.22 -14.13 -5.95
C HIS A 330 17.27 -13.39 -6.90
N VAL A 331 17.23 -13.77 -8.18
CA VAL A 331 16.29 -13.19 -9.14
C VAL A 331 14.85 -13.25 -8.62
N ILE A 332 14.17 -12.11 -8.67
CA ILE A 332 12.73 -12.04 -8.49
C ILE A 332 12.13 -12.07 -9.89
N ALA A 333 11.24 -13.02 -10.16
CA ALA A 333 10.41 -13.02 -11.35
C ALA A 333 8.95 -13.15 -10.95
N ILE A 334 8.11 -12.19 -11.35
CA ILE A 334 6.68 -12.22 -11.07
C ILE A 334 5.86 -11.86 -12.31
N ALA A 335 4.73 -12.53 -12.48
CA ALA A 335 3.72 -12.08 -13.43
C ALA A 335 3.13 -10.76 -12.93
N ASP A 336 2.95 -9.81 -13.85
CA ASP A 336 2.44 -8.47 -13.54
C ASP A 336 1.36 -8.07 -14.53
N THR A 337 0.14 -7.86 -14.05
CA THR A 337 -0.99 -7.44 -14.88
C THR A 337 -1.24 -5.94 -14.81
N SER A 338 -0.31 -5.16 -14.24
CA SER A 338 -0.49 -3.73 -14.02
C SER A 338 -0.14 -2.86 -15.23
N PHE A 339 0.00 -3.43 -16.42
CA PHE A 339 0.36 -2.70 -17.63
C PHE A 339 -0.68 -2.90 -18.73
N ALA A 340 -0.97 -1.81 -19.42
CA ALA A 340 -1.74 -1.79 -20.64
C ALA A 340 -0.88 -1.22 -21.76
N GLY A 341 -1.14 -1.63 -23.00
CA GLY A 341 -0.44 -1.09 -24.14
C GLY A 341 -1.18 -1.22 -25.44
N VAL A 342 -0.71 -0.46 -26.42
CA VAL A 342 -1.27 -0.37 -27.77
C VAL A 342 -0.14 -0.35 -28.79
N TRP A 343 -0.30 -1.14 -29.84
CA TRP A 343 0.56 -1.08 -31.01
C TRP A 343 0.01 -0.05 -32.00
N LEU A 344 0.87 0.85 -32.45
CA LEU A 344 0.58 1.81 -33.51
C LEU A 344 1.52 1.57 -34.70
N PRO A 345 1.04 1.67 -35.95
CA PRO A 345 1.91 1.78 -37.13
C PRO A 345 2.93 2.92 -36.97
N ALA A 346 4.14 2.77 -37.51
CA ALA A 346 5.23 3.72 -37.27
C ALA A 346 4.92 5.17 -37.70
N ASP A 347 4.16 5.37 -38.78
CA ASP A 347 3.72 6.68 -39.27
C ASP A 347 2.71 7.35 -38.32
N VAL A 348 1.75 6.57 -37.82
CA VAL A 348 0.77 7.01 -36.81
C VAL A 348 1.49 7.34 -35.51
N ALA A 349 2.39 6.45 -35.06
CA ALA A 349 3.19 6.64 -33.86
C ALA A 349 4.04 7.92 -33.95
N ALA A 350 4.72 8.17 -35.07
CA ALA A 350 5.50 9.39 -35.26
C ALA A 350 4.64 10.66 -35.16
N THR A 351 3.43 10.62 -35.72
CA THR A 351 2.46 11.72 -35.63
C THR A 351 1.97 11.94 -34.20
N VAL A 352 1.72 10.88 -33.44
CA VAL A 352 1.36 10.97 -32.01
C VAL A 352 2.53 11.51 -31.20
N LEU A 353 3.70 10.88 -31.29
CA LEU A 353 4.88 11.20 -30.49
C LEU A 353 5.35 12.64 -30.74
N SER A 354 5.34 13.12 -31.98
CA SER A 354 5.74 14.52 -32.28
C SER A 354 4.86 15.58 -31.60
N ARG A 355 3.63 15.23 -31.18
CA ARG A 355 2.71 16.16 -30.50
C ARG A 355 2.90 16.21 -28.99
N VAL A 356 3.27 15.10 -28.36
CA VAL A 356 3.21 14.94 -26.89
C VAL A 356 4.51 14.46 -26.25
N CYS A 357 5.52 14.06 -27.05
CA CYS A 357 6.83 13.62 -26.57
C CYS A 357 7.83 14.78 -26.64
N GLU A 358 8.20 15.31 -25.47
CA GLU A 358 9.11 16.47 -25.36
C GLU A 358 10.59 16.08 -25.24
N TRP A 359 10.90 14.79 -25.31
CA TRP A 359 12.24 14.24 -25.15
C TRP A 359 12.70 13.46 -26.38
N ALA A 360 14.02 13.36 -26.54
CA ALA A 360 14.63 12.75 -27.72
C ALA A 360 14.42 11.23 -27.74
N LEU A 361 13.87 10.73 -28.84
CA LEU A 361 13.72 9.30 -29.09
C LEU A 361 15.02 8.71 -29.67
N PRO A 362 15.33 7.44 -29.37
CA PRO A 362 16.48 6.76 -29.98
C PRO A 362 16.39 6.77 -31.51
N ALA A 363 17.52 6.80 -32.20
CA ALA A 363 17.56 6.74 -33.67
C ALA A 363 17.60 5.30 -34.22
N HIS A 364 18.17 4.36 -33.47
CA HIS A 364 18.24 2.95 -33.86
C HIS A 364 16.92 2.22 -33.56
N ARG A 365 16.65 1.15 -34.31
CA ARG A 365 15.48 0.27 -34.14
C ARG A 365 15.95 -1.20 -34.22
N PRO A 366 15.38 -2.12 -33.41
CA PRO A 366 14.44 -1.85 -32.32
C PRO A 366 15.11 -1.08 -31.17
N ALA A 367 14.33 -0.31 -30.42
CA ALA A 367 14.82 0.41 -29.25
C ALA A 367 13.74 0.53 -28.17
N PHE A 368 14.19 0.48 -26.91
CA PHE A 368 13.37 0.84 -25.75
C PHE A 368 13.64 2.29 -25.35
N ALA A 369 12.58 3.00 -24.98
CA ALA A 369 12.68 4.29 -24.31
C ALA A 369 11.58 4.44 -23.25
N GLN A 370 11.81 5.27 -22.25
CA GLN A 370 10.79 5.59 -21.25
C GLN A 370 10.92 7.04 -20.81
N GLY A 371 9.79 7.62 -20.40
CA GLY A 371 9.71 9.01 -19.99
C GLY A 371 8.28 9.39 -19.62
N ALA A 372 7.99 10.69 -19.65
CA ALA A 372 6.64 11.19 -19.51
C ALA A 372 6.12 11.72 -20.85
N MET A 373 4.84 11.48 -21.16
CA MET A 373 4.13 12.06 -22.30
C MET A 373 2.75 12.53 -21.81
N ALA A 374 2.41 13.79 -22.02
CA ALA A 374 1.15 14.38 -21.51
C ALA A 374 0.91 14.09 -20.01
N GLU A 375 1.96 14.23 -19.19
CA GLU A 375 1.99 13.92 -17.74
C GLU A 375 1.80 12.43 -17.38
N LEU A 376 1.77 11.53 -18.37
CA LEU A 376 1.65 10.10 -18.15
C LEU A 376 3.02 9.42 -18.18
N PRO A 377 3.33 8.53 -17.22
CA PRO A 377 4.53 7.70 -17.30
C PRO A 377 4.35 6.66 -18.40
N VAL A 378 5.21 6.73 -19.43
CA VAL A 378 5.15 5.88 -20.62
C VAL A 378 6.43 5.08 -20.81
N LYS A 379 6.26 3.90 -21.40
CA LYS A 379 7.32 3.04 -21.91
C LYS A 379 7.05 2.79 -23.39
N LEU A 380 8.05 2.99 -24.23
CA LEU A 380 7.98 2.87 -25.68
C LEU A 380 8.90 1.75 -26.14
N TRP A 381 8.36 0.84 -26.95
CA TRP A 381 9.16 -0.08 -27.74
C TRP A 381 9.00 0.28 -29.21
N LEU A 382 10.07 0.76 -29.82
CA LEU A 382 10.08 1.31 -31.17
C LEU A 382 10.70 0.30 -32.13
N GLU A 383 9.92 -0.20 -33.07
CA GLU A 383 10.37 -1.03 -34.20
C GLU A 383 10.34 -0.22 -35.51
N GLU A 384 10.81 -0.80 -36.61
CA GLU A 384 10.82 -0.11 -37.91
C GLU A 384 9.39 0.18 -38.41
N GLU A 385 8.48 -0.79 -38.27
CA GLU A 385 7.13 -0.74 -38.85
C GLU A 385 6.04 -0.35 -37.84
N ARG A 386 6.35 -0.37 -36.54
CA ARG A 386 5.37 -0.15 -35.47
C ARG A 386 6.02 0.30 -34.16
N THR A 387 5.21 0.89 -33.28
CA THR A 387 5.62 1.28 -31.92
C THR A 387 4.58 0.78 -30.92
N LEU A 388 5.05 0.14 -29.85
CA LEU A 388 4.23 -0.19 -28.70
C LEU A 388 4.34 0.94 -27.68
N ILE A 389 3.19 1.49 -27.29
CA ILE A 389 3.07 2.42 -26.16
C ILE A 389 2.54 1.64 -24.97
N VAL A 390 3.25 1.67 -23.85
CA VAL A 390 2.92 0.98 -22.60
C VAL A 390 2.75 1.99 -21.47
N VAL A 391 1.66 1.86 -20.71
CA VAL A 391 1.37 2.63 -19.50
C VAL A 391 0.98 1.70 -18.35
N PRO A 392 1.17 2.13 -17.08
CA PRO A 392 0.52 1.48 -15.96
C PRO A 392 -1.01 1.48 -16.15
N ALA A 393 -1.68 0.37 -15.81
CA ALA A 393 -3.11 0.16 -16.02
C ALA A 393 -4.02 1.27 -15.46
N PRO A 394 -3.72 1.91 -14.31
CA PRO A 394 -4.50 3.06 -13.84
C PRO A 394 -4.56 4.24 -14.82
N PHE A 395 -3.54 4.41 -15.67
CA PHE A 395 -3.45 5.48 -16.68
C PHE A 395 -3.97 5.05 -18.07
N ALA A 396 -4.54 3.86 -18.19
CA ALA A 396 -5.02 3.32 -19.46
C ALA A 396 -6.07 4.24 -20.13
N THR A 397 -7.02 4.76 -19.34
CA THR A 397 -8.04 5.70 -19.85
C THR A 397 -7.41 7.03 -20.25
N ASP A 398 -6.51 7.58 -19.41
CA ASP A 398 -5.83 8.84 -19.70
C ASP A 398 -4.96 8.75 -20.96
N LEU A 399 -4.35 7.60 -21.25
CA LEU A 399 -3.61 7.38 -22.49
C LEU A 399 -4.52 7.57 -23.71
N VAL A 400 -5.74 7.03 -23.66
CA VAL A 400 -6.71 7.18 -24.75
C VAL A 400 -7.20 8.62 -24.87
N GLU A 401 -7.39 9.34 -23.76
CA GLU A 401 -7.95 10.69 -23.79
C GLU A 401 -6.91 11.78 -24.13
N ARG A 402 -5.64 11.57 -23.76
CA ARG A 402 -4.60 12.60 -23.80
C ARG A 402 -3.54 12.37 -24.89
N VAL A 403 -3.40 11.13 -25.39
CA VAL A 403 -2.30 10.75 -26.30
C VAL A 403 -2.81 10.18 -27.63
N LEU A 404 -3.72 9.20 -27.58
CA LEU A 404 -4.28 8.56 -28.78
C LEU A 404 -5.40 9.40 -29.39
#